data_AF-A0A6J1JKN1-F1
#
_entry.id   AF-A0A6J1JKN1-F1
#
_cell.length_a   1.000
_cell.length_b   1.000
_cell.length_c   1.000
_cell.angle_alpha   90.00
_cell.angle_beta   90.00
_cell.angle_gamma   90.00
#
_symmetry.space_group_name_H-M   'P 1'
#
loop_
_entity.id
_entity.type
_entity.pdbx_description
1 polymer ?
#
loop_
_entity_poly.entity_id
_entity_poly.type
_entity_poly.pdbx_seq_one_letter_code
_entity_poly.pdbx_strand_id
1 'polypeptide(L)'
;MSKKRGLSLEEKREKMLQIFYDSQDFFLLKELEKLGPRKGVISQSVKDVVQSLVDDDLVSKEKIGTSLRNVHRKLESDLQTSKNRLEELTEQSNALKKGREESEEREEALAQLKAIELKHKELKDEMVQYADNDPAAFEAMKNAIEDAHAAANRWTDNIFTLRQWCSNNFPQAKEQLENLYKEVGITDDFDYLELSPAPLSSVVD
;
A
#
# COMPACT_ATOMS: atom_id res chain seq x y z
N MET A 1 66.73 40.68 -44.30
CA MET A 1 66.16 39.76 -43.29
C MET A 1 65.74 40.58 -42.08
N SER A 2 64.51 41.11 -42.09
CA SER A 2 64.01 41.96 -41.00
C SER A 2 63.88 41.15 -39.71
N LYS A 3 64.49 41.62 -38.63
CA LYS A 3 64.32 41.04 -37.29
C LYS A 3 62.83 41.09 -36.95
N LYS A 4 62.19 39.92 -36.84
CA LYS A 4 60.79 39.80 -36.40
C LYS A 4 60.64 40.58 -35.08
N ARG A 5 59.68 41.51 -35.03
CA ARG A 5 59.33 42.28 -33.83
C ARG A 5 59.02 41.30 -32.70
N GLY A 6 59.64 41.48 -31.53
CA GLY A 6 59.29 40.69 -30.35
C GLY A 6 57.85 40.96 -29.94
N LEU A 7 57.15 39.93 -29.45
CA LEU A 7 55.82 40.09 -28.88
C LEU A 7 55.88 41.06 -27.69
N SER A 8 54.92 41.99 -27.65
CA SER A 8 54.66 42.88 -26.52
C SER A 8 54.17 42.08 -25.30
N LEU A 9 54.14 42.72 -24.14
CA LEU A 9 53.69 42.08 -22.90
C LEU A 9 52.22 41.65 -23.00
N GLU A 10 51.36 42.49 -23.57
CA GLU A 10 49.93 42.20 -23.73
C GLU A 10 49.67 41.05 -24.71
N GLU A 11 50.39 41.01 -25.84
CA GLU A 11 50.31 39.89 -26.79
C GLU A 11 50.77 38.57 -26.14
N LYS A 12 51.73 38.60 -25.21
CA LYS A 12 52.13 37.39 -24.46
C LYS A 12 51.07 36.95 -23.46
N ARG A 13 50.41 37.90 -22.78
CA ARG A 13 49.31 37.63 -21.84
C ARG A 13 48.15 36.96 -22.55
N GLU A 14 47.71 37.49 -23.68
CA GLU A 14 46.65 36.92 -24.51
C GLU A 14 47.00 35.49 -24.97
N LYS A 15 48.23 35.27 -25.44
CA LYS A 15 48.69 33.94 -25.88
C LYS A 15 48.77 32.93 -24.73
N MET A 16 49.13 33.35 -23.52
CA MET A 16 49.10 32.49 -22.35
C MET A 16 47.67 32.20 -21.90
N LEU A 17 46.79 33.21 -21.91
CA LEU A 17 45.38 33.06 -21.51
C LEU A 17 44.62 32.11 -22.43
N GLN A 18 44.90 32.16 -23.73
CA GLN A 18 44.34 31.23 -24.72
C GLN A 18 44.59 29.75 -24.37
N ILE A 19 45.73 29.42 -23.73
CA ILE A 19 46.03 28.04 -23.32
C ILE A 19 45.00 27.55 -22.30
N PHE A 20 44.59 28.41 -21.36
CA PHE A 20 43.59 28.08 -20.35
C PHE A 20 42.18 27.97 -20.95
N TYR A 21 41.82 28.85 -21.89
CA TYR A 21 40.51 28.77 -22.55
C TYR A 21 40.36 27.59 -23.50
N ASP A 22 41.41 27.24 -24.25
CA ASP A 22 41.37 26.14 -25.22
C ASP A 22 41.26 24.77 -24.51
N SER A 23 41.94 24.61 -23.37
CA SER A 23 42.01 23.33 -22.65
C SER A 23 40.96 23.18 -21.56
N GLN A 24 40.55 24.29 -20.93
CA GLN A 24 39.71 24.31 -19.73
C GLN A 24 40.22 23.36 -18.62
N ASP A 25 41.55 23.24 -18.50
CA ASP A 25 42.21 22.30 -17.60
C ASP A 25 43.23 23.01 -16.67
N PHE A 26 43.68 22.28 -15.66
CA PHE A 26 44.65 22.74 -14.67
C PHE A 26 46.08 22.50 -15.14
N PHE A 27 46.98 23.44 -14.87
CA PHE A 27 48.38 23.33 -15.26
C PHE A 27 49.33 23.54 -14.09
N LEU A 28 50.38 22.74 -14.04
CA LEU A 28 51.57 23.05 -13.25
C LEU A 28 52.39 24.13 -13.96
N LEU A 29 53.10 24.96 -13.19
CA LEU A 29 53.98 25.99 -13.76
C LEU A 29 55.00 25.40 -14.74
N LYS A 30 55.53 24.19 -14.47
CA LYS A 30 56.45 23.47 -15.36
C LYS A 30 55.81 23.05 -16.69
N GLU A 31 54.49 22.85 -16.72
CA GLU A 31 53.75 22.51 -17.94
C GLU A 31 53.50 23.77 -18.76
N LEU A 32 53.15 24.88 -18.10
CA LEU A 32 53.05 26.19 -18.74
C LEU A 32 54.39 26.65 -19.34
N GLU A 33 55.51 26.39 -18.67
CA GLU A 33 56.86 26.66 -19.20
C GLU A 33 57.19 25.86 -20.47
N LYS A 34 56.52 24.73 -20.71
CA LYS A 34 56.63 23.94 -21.96
C LYS A 34 55.64 24.40 -23.04
N LEU A 35 54.43 24.78 -22.65
CA LEU A 35 53.35 25.18 -23.56
C LEU A 35 53.48 26.64 -24.03
N GLY A 36 53.98 27.54 -23.18
CA GLY A 36 54.19 28.96 -23.49
C GLY A 36 55.07 29.20 -24.72
N PRO A 37 56.25 28.56 -24.84
CA PRO A 37 57.09 28.65 -26.04
C PRO A 37 56.39 28.17 -27.32
N ARG A 38 55.48 27.19 -27.24
CA ARG A 38 54.71 26.72 -28.39
C ARG A 38 53.71 27.76 -28.91
N LYS A 39 53.22 28.65 -28.04
CA LYS A 39 52.35 29.79 -28.41
C LYS A 39 53.15 31.08 -28.67
N GLY A 40 54.49 31.02 -28.68
CA GLY A 40 55.38 32.13 -29.03
C GLY A 40 55.91 32.94 -27.85
N VAL A 41 55.59 32.57 -26.59
CA VAL A 41 56.07 33.26 -25.40
C VAL A 41 57.45 32.74 -25.02
N ILE A 42 58.42 33.64 -24.83
CA ILE A 42 59.80 33.25 -24.47
C ILE A 42 59.78 32.54 -23.12
N SER A 43 60.42 31.36 -23.04
CA SER A 43 60.43 30.49 -21.84
C SER A 43 60.75 31.24 -20.55
N GLN A 44 61.79 32.08 -20.56
CA GLN A 44 62.21 32.87 -19.40
C GLN A 44 61.14 33.87 -18.91
N SER A 45 60.22 34.30 -19.79
CA SER A 45 59.16 35.25 -19.47
C SER A 45 57.82 34.60 -19.10
N VAL A 46 57.67 33.28 -19.25
CA VAL A 46 56.39 32.59 -19.01
C VAL A 46 55.93 32.77 -17.57
N LYS A 47 56.85 32.61 -16.61
CA LYS A 47 56.54 32.74 -15.19
C LYS A 47 56.00 34.13 -14.83
N ASP A 48 56.66 35.18 -15.33
CA ASP A 48 56.29 36.56 -15.03
C ASP A 48 54.97 36.95 -15.72
N VAL A 49 54.74 36.50 -16.95
CA VAL A 49 53.48 36.72 -17.69
C VAL A 49 52.31 35.98 -17.03
N VAL A 50 52.52 34.75 -16.56
CA VAL A 50 51.48 34.03 -15.80
C VAL A 50 51.21 34.72 -14.47
N GLN A 51 52.23 35.22 -13.78
CA GLN A 51 52.03 35.96 -12.53
C GLN A 51 51.26 37.26 -12.78
N SER A 52 51.53 38.01 -13.85
CA SER A 52 50.75 39.21 -14.18
C SER A 52 49.29 38.90 -14.61
N LEU A 53 49.01 37.69 -15.10
CA LEU A 53 47.64 37.23 -15.32
C LEU A 53 46.93 36.85 -14.01
N VAL A 54 47.67 36.31 -13.04
CA VAL A 54 47.16 36.03 -11.70
C VAL A 54 46.90 37.32 -10.93
N ASP A 55 47.80 38.29 -11.03
CA ASP A 55 47.70 39.57 -10.30
C ASP A 55 46.50 40.41 -10.77
N ASP A 56 46.08 40.26 -12.03
CA ASP A 56 44.89 40.91 -12.61
C ASP A 56 43.62 40.01 -12.54
N ASP A 57 43.63 38.95 -11.73
CA ASP A 57 42.51 38.00 -11.53
C ASP A 57 42.00 37.28 -12.81
N LEU A 58 42.80 37.26 -13.88
CA LEU A 58 42.47 36.54 -15.13
C LEU A 58 42.78 35.04 -15.04
N VAL A 59 43.68 34.64 -14.14
CA VAL A 59 44.06 33.24 -13.90
C VAL A 59 44.12 32.97 -12.39
N SER A 60 43.44 31.93 -11.94
CA SER A 60 43.51 31.51 -10.53
C SER A 60 44.71 30.60 -10.27
N LYS A 61 45.44 30.86 -9.19
CA LYS A 61 46.57 30.04 -8.73
C LYS A 61 46.30 29.53 -7.32
N GLU A 62 46.25 28.21 -7.16
CA GLU A 62 46.04 27.58 -5.86
C GLU A 62 47.18 26.60 -5.54
N LYS A 63 47.60 26.59 -4.26
CA LYS A 63 48.56 25.59 -3.76
C LYS A 63 47.79 24.35 -3.32
N ILE A 64 47.78 23.34 -4.18
CA ILE A 64 47.11 22.08 -3.89
C ILE A 64 48.01 21.22 -2.97
N GLY A 65 47.51 20.93 -1.78
CA GLY A 65 48.11 19.96 -0.85
C GLY A 65 47.56 18.54 -1.04
N THR A 66 48.08 17.58 -0.28
CA THR A 66 47.63 16.17 -0.28
C THR A 66 46.14 16.00 0.07
N SER A 67 45.53 16.94 0.79
CA SER A 67 44.12 16.89 1.21
C SER A 67 43.14 16.83 0.02
N LEU A 68 43.36 17.63 -1.03
CA LEU A 68 42.48 17.66 -2.21
C LEU A 68 42.57 16.36 -3.03
N ARG A 69 43.75 15.73 -3.11
CA ARG A 69 43.92 14.41 -3.72
C ARG A 69 43.12 13.33 -2.99
N ASN A 70 43.06 13.39 -1.67
CA ASN A 70 42.28 12.45 -0.87
C ASN A 70 40.77 12.65 -1.06
N VAL A 71 40.32 13.91 -1.16
CA VAL A 71 38.91 14.24 -1.48
C VAL A 71 38.54 13.73 -2.85
N HIS A 72 39.37 13.96 -3.87
CA HIS A 72 39.12 13.48 -5.23
C HIS A 72 39.02 11.95 -5.29
N ARG A 73 39.97 11.22 -4.68
CA ARG A 73 39.92 9.75 -4.59
C ARG A 73 38.67 9.24 -3.88
N LYS A 74 38.23 9.93 -2.82
CA LYS A 74 37.00 9.57 -2.11
C LYS A 74 35.79 9.75 -3.01
N LEU A 75 35.67 10.90 -3.68
CA LEU A 75 34.58 11.17 -4.62
C LEU A 75 34.55 10.16 -5.78
N GLU A 76 35.72 9.77 -6.29
CA GLU A 76 35.83 8.77 -7.34
C GLU A 76 35.39 7.37 -6.86
N SER A 77 35.77 6.99 -5.64
CA SER A 77 35.29 5.77 -4.97
C SER A 77 33.79 5.78 -4.72
N ASP A 78 33.24 6.91 -4.24
CA ASP A 78 31.82 7.09 -3.98
C ASP A 78 31.01 7.03 -5.29
N LEU A 79 31.53 7.66 -6.36
CA LEU A 79 30.96 7.60 -7.70
C LEU A 79 30.94 6.16 -8.23
N GLN A 80 32.05 5.42 -8.07
CA GLN A 80 32.11 4.02 -8.50
C GLN A 80 31.12 3.16 -7.72
N THR A 81 31.02 3.36 -6.41
CA THR A 81 30.05 2.65 -5.56
C THR A 81 28.62 2.95 -5.99
N SER A 82 28.30 4.22 -6.26
CA SER A 82 26.98 4.61 -6.75
C SER A 82 26.66 4.03 -8.13
N LYS A 83 27.65 3.92 -9.03
CA LYS A 83 27.48 3.29 -10.35
C LYS A 83 27.18 1.80 -10.22
N ASN A 84 27.97 1.08 -9.41
CA ASN A 84 27.73 -0.32 -9.14
C ASN A 84 26.33 -0.53 -8.53
N ARG A 85 25.93 0.33 -7.60
CA ARG A 85 24.61 0.24 -6.98
C ARG A 85 23.47 0.49 -7.98
N LEU A 86 23.66 1.43 -8.90
CA LEU A 86 22.70 1.70 -9.97
C LEU A 86 22.55 0.48 -10.89
N GLU A 87 23.66 -0.15 -11.25
CA GLU A 87 23.69 -1.36 -12.09
C GLU A 87 22.95 -2.52 -11.40
N GLU A 88 23.27 -2.78 -10.13
CA GLU A 88 22.56 -3.78 -9.31
C GLU A 88 21.04 -3.52 -9.25
N LEU A 89 20.64 -2.28 -8.97
CA LEU A 89 19.22 -1.91 -8.88
C LEU A 89 18.51 -2.03 -10.24
N THR A 90 19.21 -1.70 -11.33
CA THR A 90 18.69 -1.83 -12.69
C THR A 90 18.48 -3.30 -13.04
N GLU A 91 19.45 -4.16 -12.70
CA GLU A 91 19.33 -5.60 -12.90
C GLU A 91 18.19 -6.20 -12.08
N GLN A 92 18.06 -5.81 -10.80
CA GLN A 92 16.93 -6.23 -9.95
C GLN A 92 15.58 -5.77 -10.51
N SER A 93 15.48 -4.53 -10.97
CA SER A 93 14.28 -3.98 -11.58
C SER A 93 13.89 -4.78 -12.84
N ASN A 94 14.86 -5.08 -13.71
CA ASN A 94 14.64 -5.87 -14.91
C ASN A 94 14.24 -7.31 -14.60
N ALA A 95 14.87 -7.93 -13.58
CA ALA A 95 14.50 -9.27 -13.12
C ALA A 95 13.07 -9.32 -12.58
N LEU A 96 12.62 -8.29 -11.83
CA LEU A 96 11.25 -8.18 -11.32
C LEU A 96 10.21 -7.89 -12.39
N LYS A 97 10.60 -7.21 -13.48
CA LYS A 97 9.71 -6.94 -14.63
C LYS A 97 9.40 -8.20 -15.42
N LYS A 98 10.30 -9.18 -15.45
CA LYS A 98 10.08 -10.44 -16.15
C LYS A 98 8.81 -11.14 -15.63
N GLY A 99 7.82 -11.36 -16.50
CA GLY A 99 6.52 -11.93 -16.11
C GLY A 99 5.55 -10.96 -15.42
N ARG A 100 5.93 -9.68 -15.28
CA ARG A 100 5.06 -8.56 -14.85
C ARG A 100 5.06 -7.45 -15.89
N GLU A 101 5.24 -7.85 -17.14
CA GLU A 101 5.26 -6.93 -18.28
C GLU A 101 3.95 -6.16 -18.34
N GLU A 102 4.03 -4.87 -18.67
CA GLU A 102 2.85 -4.06 -18.89
C GLU A 102 2.21 -4.50 -20.21
N SER A 103 1.03 -5.11 -20.10
CA SER A 103 0.20 -5.53 -21.21
C SER A 103 -1.26 -5.19 -20.89
N GLU A 104 -2.07 -5.02 -21.93
CA GLU A 104 -3.52 -4.81 -21.80
C GLU A 104 -4.16 -5.97 -21.02
N GLU A 105 -3.76 -7.21 -21.31
CA GLU A 105 -4.21 -8.41 -20.60
C GLU A 105 -3.94 -8.33 -19.08
N ARG A 106 -2.76 -7.82 -18.67
CA ARG A 106 -2.41 -7.67 -17.25
C ARG A 106 -3.23 -6.58 -16.59
N GLU A 107 -3.46 -5.47 -17.27
CA GLU A 107 -4.30 -4.38 -16.76
C GLU A 107 -5.74 -4.84 -16.56
N GLU A 108 -6.30 -5.55 -17.54
CA GLU A 108 -7.62 -6.15 -17.46
C GLU A 108 -7.72 -7.18 -16.33
N ALA A 109 -6.75 -8.10 -16.21
CA ALA A 109 -6.72 -9.10 -15.14
C ALA A 109 -6.65 -8.46 -13.75
N LEU A 110 -5.87 -7.40 -13.58
CA LEU A 110 -5.80 -6.65 -12.32
C LEU A 110 -7.10 -5.91 -12.01
N ALA A 111 -7.78 -5.36 -13.02
CA ALA A 111 -9.08 -4.74 -12.86
C ALA A 111 -10.15 -5.77 -12.47
N GLN A 112 -10.17 -6.94 -13.12
CA GLN A 112 -11.07 -8.05 -12.79
C GLN A 112 -10.81 -8.58 -11.38
N LEU A 113 -9.54 -8.76 -10.99
CA LEU A 113 -9.18 -9.19 -9.63
C LEU A 113 -9.75 -8.23 -8.58
N LYS A 114 -9.57 -6.92 -8.75
CA LYS A 114 -10.13 -5.91 -7.85
C LYS A 114 -11.66 -5.98 -7.77
N ALA A 115 -12.33 -6.16 -8.91
CA ALA A 115 -13.79 -6.27 -8.96
C ALA A 115 -14.28 -7.53 -8.23
N ILE A 116 -13.60 -8.66 -8.40
CA ILE A 116 -13.92 -9.93 -7.72
C ILE A 116 -13.66 -9.81 -6.22
N GLU A 117 -12.55 -9.21 -5.80
CA GLU A 117 -12.23 -9.00 -4.38
C GLU A 117 -13.29 -8.14 -3.70
N LEU A 118 -13.74 -7.07 -4.36
CA LEU A 118 -14.82 -6.22 -3.86
C LEU A 118 -16.12 -7.02 -3.71
N LYS A 119 -16.54 -7.73 -4.76
CA LYS A 119 -17.75 -8.54 -4.74
C LYS A 119 -17.71 -9.65 -3.70
N HIS A 120 -16.56 -10.31 -3.54
CA HIS A 120 -16.36 -11.32 -2.51
C HIS A 120 -16.51 -10.73 -1.11
N LYS A 121 -15.98 -9.52 -0.88
CA LYS A 121 -16.16 -8.81 0.40
C LYS A 121 -17.63 -8.49 0.65
N GLU A 122 -18.33 -7.93 -0.35
CA GLU A 122 -19.76 -7.61 -0.26
C GLU A 122 -20.60 -8.85 0.07
N LEU A 123 -20.40 -9.95 -0.66
CA LEU A 123 -21.09 -11.21 -0.40
C LEU A 123 -20.77 -11.77 0.99
N LYS A 124 -19.53 -11.65 1.44
CA LYS A 124 -19.15 -12.11 2.78
C LYS A 124 -19.82 -11.27 3.87
N ASP A 125 -19.91 -9.97 3.69
CA ASP A 125 -20.60 -9.06 4.62
C ASP A 125 -22.13 -9.33 4.60
N GLU A 126 -22.68 -9.67 3.44
CA GLU A 126 -24.08 -10.08 3.29
C GLU A 126 -24.37 -11.42 3.99
N MET A 127 -23.49 -12.42 3.83
CA MET A 127 -23.63 -13.71 4.51
C MET A 127 -23.69 -13.58 6.05
N VAL A 128 -22.99 -12.60 6.63
CA VAL A 128 -23.08 -12.34 8.08
C VAL A 128 -24.47 -11.90 8.50
N GLN A 129 -25.22 -11.19 7.65
CA GLN A 129 -26.60 -10.78 7.95
C GLN A 129 -27.55 -11.98 8.03
N TYR A 130 -27.23 -13.06 7.32
CA TYR A 130 -28.01 -14.29 7.34
C TYR A 130 -27.44 -15.36 8.26
N ALA A 131 -26.44 -15.04 9.09
CA ALA A 131 -25.83 -16.00 9.99
C ALA A 131 -26.83 -16.65 10.97
N ASP A 132 -27.86 -15.90 11.37
CA ASP A 132 -28.92 -16.38 12.26
C ASP A 132 -30.01 -17.19 11.53
N ASN A 133 -30.02 -17.19 10.19
CA ASN A 133 -30.97 -17.92 9.35
C ASN A 133 -30.39 -19.28 8.91
N ASP A 134 -29.71 -19.98 9.81
CA ASP A 134 -29.24 -21.34 9.54
C ASP A 134 -30.45 -22.26 9.27
N PRO A 135 -30.53 -22.90 8.09
CA PRO A 135 -31.61 -23.84 7.77
C PRO A 135 -31.75 -24.95 8.83
N ALA A 136 -30.64 -25.41 9.41
CA ALA A 136 -30.67 -26.42 10.45
C ALA A 136 -31.31 -25.89 11.75
N ALA A 137 -31.01 -24.64 12.13
CA ALA A 137 -31.63 -23.99 13.27
C ALA A 137 -33.14 -23.74 13.04
N PHE A 138 -33.53 -23.35 11.82
CA PHE A 138 -34.93 -23.14 11.46
C PHE A 138 -35.74 -24.45 11.49
N GLU A 139 -35.19 -25.53 10.94
CA GLU A 139 -35.84 -26.85 11.00
C GLU A 139 -35.91 -27.39 12.44
N ALA A 140 -34.88 -27.18 13.25
CA ALA A 140 -34.92 -27.53 14.68
C ALA A 140 -36.01 -26.75 15.43
N MET A 141 -36.19 -25.45 15.12
CA MET A 141 -37.24 -24.63 15.69
C MET A 141 -38.64 -25.12 15.29
N LYS A 142 -38.86 -25.52 14.02
CA LYS A 142 -40.14 -26.11 13.58
C LYS A 142 -40.48 -27.38 14.35
N ASN A 143 -39.53 -28.31 14.44
CA ASN A 143 -39.75 -29.57 15.18
C ASN A 143 -40.06 -29.30 16.65
N ALA A 144 -39.36 -28.35 17.28
CA ALA A 144 -39.63 -27.96 18.66
C ALA A 144 -41.02 -27.33 18.84
N ILE A 145 -41.51 -26.58 17.86
CA ILE A 145 -42.88 -26.03 17.86
C ILE A 145 -43.91 -27.16 17.78
N GLU A 146 -43.70 -28.15 16.91
CA GLU A 146 -44.58 -29.32 16.80
C GLU A 146 -44.65 -30.11 18.12
N ASP A 147 -43.48 -30.37 18.74
CA ASP A 147 -43.40 -31.05 20.04
C ASP A 147 -44.09 -30.25 21.15
N ALA A 148 -43.85 -28.94 21.22
CA ALA A 148 -44.45 -28.05 22.20
C ALA A 148 -45.98 -27.95 22.03
N HIS A 149 -46.45 -27.89 20.78
CA HIS A 149 -47.87 -27.87 20.44
C HIS A 149 -48.57 -29.16 20.86
N ALA A 150 -48.01 -30.32 20.50
CA ALA A 150 -48.53 -31.60 20.91
C ALA A 150 -48.54 -31.74 22.45
N ALA A 151 -47.49 -31.28 23.12
CA ALA A 151 -47.40 -31.30 24.58
C ALA A 151 -48.45 -30.39 25.23
N ALA A 152 -48.67 -29.19 24.71
CA ALA A 152 -49.68 -28.26 25.21
C ALA A 152 -51.08 -28.87 25.09
N ASN A 153 -51.44 -29.39 23.92
CA ASN A 153 -52.74 -30.02 23.70
C ASN A 153 -52.95 -31.28 24.55
N ARG A 154 -51.89 -32.06 24.80
CA ARG A 154 -51.95 -33.18 25.75
C ARG A 154 -52.24 -32.72 27.19
N TRP A 155 -51.69 -31.57 27.61
CA TRP A 155 -52.02 -31.01 28.92
C TRP A 155 -53.44 -30.44 28.95
N THR A 156 -53.93 -29.86 27.85
CA THR A 156 -55.34 -29.49 27.67
C THR A 156 -56.26 -30.69 27.86
N ASP A 157 -55.96 -31.84 27.23
CA ASP A 157 -56.70 -33.10 27.44
C ASP A 157 -56.73 -33.51 28.92
N ASN A 158 -55.57 -33.46 29.58
CA ASN A 158 -55.44 -33.82 30.99
C ASN A 158 -56.28 -32.91 31.88
N ILE A 159 -56.27 -31.60 31.62
CA ILE A 159 -57.06 -30.61 32.36
C ILE A 159 -58.56 -30.90 32.20
N PHE A 160 -59.04 -31.11 30.97
CA PHE A 160 -60.45 -31.44 30.71
C PHE A 160 -60.86 -32.78 31.35
N THR A 161 -59.99 -33.78 31.26
CA THR A 161 -60.23 -35.10 31.89
C THR A 161 -60.36 -34.97 33.40
N LEU A 162 -59.46 -34.22 34.05
CA LEU A 162 -59.53 -33.95 35.49
C LEU A 162 -60.78 -33.15 35.85
N ARG A 163 -61.13 -32.10 35.08
CA ARG A 163 -62.35 -31.30 35.27
C ARG A 163 -63.60 -32.17 35.25
N GLN A 164 -63.70 -33.06 34.25
CA GLN A 164 -64.82 -33.98 34.08
C GLN A 164 -64.87 -35.03 35.21
N TRP A 165 -63.74 -35.66 35.51
CA TRP A 165 -63.68 -36.69 36.57
C TRP A 165 -64.02 -36.11 37.94
N CYS A 166 -63.45 -34.97 38.32
CA CYS A 166 -63.77 -34.30 39.59
C CYS A 166 -65.24 -33.91 39.66
N SER A 167 -65.81 -33.36 38.58
CA SER A 167 -67.22 -32.98 38.52
C SER A 167 -68.16 -34.18 38.69
N ASN A 168 -67.79 -35.35 38.16
CA ASN A 168 -68.60 -36.56 38.24
C ASN A 168 -68.51 -37.26 39.61
N ASN A 169 -67.31 -37.29 40.22
CA ASN A 169 -67.07 -38.02 41.47
C ASN A 169 -67.30 -37.17 42.73
N PHE A 170 -67.17 -35.84 42.63
CA PHE A 170 -67.30 -34.91 43.75
C PHE A 170 -68.22 -33.73 43.40
N PRO A 171 -69.55 -33.95 43.24
CA PRO A 171 -70.47 -32.89 42.84
C PRO A 171 -70.45 -31.67 43.77
N GLN A 172 -70.25 -31.88 45.08
CA GLN A 172 -70.16 -30.78 46.05
C GLN A 172 -68.92 -29.88 45.90
N ALA A 173 -67.86 -30.36 45.23
CA ALA A 173 -66.62 -29.60 45.04
C ALA A 173 -66.54 -28.92 43.66
N LYS A 174 -67.56 -29.11 42.81
CA LYS A 174 -67.56 -28.60 41.43
C LYS A 174 -67.37 -27.09 41.36
N GLU A 175 -68.14 -26.32 42.13
CA GLU A 175 -68.04 -24.85 42.14
C GLU A 175 -66.67 -24.35 42.62
N GLN A 176 -66.08 -25.02 43.61
CA GLN A 176 -64.74 -24.68 44.12
C GLN A 176 -63.66 -24.94 43.07
N LEU A 177 -63.75 -26.04 42.32
CA LEU A 177 -62.82 -26.37 41.25
C LEU A 177 -62.93 -25.36 40.09
N GLU A 178 -64.15 -24.98 39.71
CA GLU A 178 -64.38 -23.97 38.66
C GLU A 178 -63.82 -22.60 39.05
N ASN A 179 -64.00 -22.18 40.32
CA ASN A 179 -63.41 -20.95 40.82
C ASN A 179 -61.88 -20.99 40.81
N LEU A 180 -61.28 -22.11 41.24
CA LEU A 180 -59.83 -22.30 41.18
C LEU A 180 -59.29 -22.18 39.75
N TYR A 181 -59.94 -22.84 38.79
CA TYR A 181 -59.55 -22.78 37.39
C TYR A 181 -59.62 -21.36 36.82
N LYS A 182 -60.69 -20.62 37.13
CA LYS A 182 -60.81 -19.20 36.75
C LYS A 182 -59.71 -18.33 37.39
N GLU A 183 -59.38 -18.55 38.67
CA GLU A 183 -58.31 -17.82 39.36
C GLU A 183 -56.93 -18.06 38.73
N VAL A 184 -56.65 -19.28 38.24
CA VAL A 184 -55.38 -19.61 37.56
C VAL A 184 -55.40 -19.31 36.06
N GLY A 185 -56.48 -18.71 35.54
CA GLY A 185 -56.58 -18.28 34.14
C GLY A 185 -57.09 -19.32 33.16
N ILE A 186 -57.63 -20.45 33.62
CA ILE A 186 -58.36 -21.42 32.80
C ILE A 186 -59.81 -20.95 32.72
N THR A 187 -60.10 -20.10 31.73
CA THR A 187 -61.43 -19.52 31.50
C THR A 187 -62.26 -20.38 30.56
N ASP A 188 -63.50 -19.96 30.28
CA ASP A 188 -64.40 -20.68 29.37
C ASP A 188 -63.91 -20.68 27.90
N ASP A 189 -62.97 -19.79 27.55
CA ASP A 189 -62.32 -19.71 26.24
C ASP A 189 -61.05 -20.58 26.15
N PHE A 190 -60.69 -21.30 27.21
CA PHE A 190 -59.54 -22.22 27.20
C PHE A 190 -59.84 -23.44 26.34
N ASP A 191 -59.11 -23.59 25.23
CA ASP A 191 -59.29 -24.68 24.26
C ASP A 191 -57.94 -25.14 23.70
N TYR A 192 -57.97 -26.13 22.81
CA TYR A 192 -56.79 -26.60 22.08
C TYR A 192 -56.14 -25.46 21.30
N LEU A 193 -54.81 -25.49 21.27
CA LEU A 193 -54.06 -24.62 20.38
C LEU A 193 -54.24 -25.13 18.94
N GLU A 194 -54.63 -24.25 18.02
CA GLU A 194 -54.62 -24.54 16.59
C GLU A 194 -53.25 -24.22 16.00
N LEU A 195 -52.68 -25.15 15.24
CA LEU A 195 -51.50 -24.85 14.42
C LEU A 195 -51.96 -23.98 13.24
N SER A 196 -51.73 -22.67 13.34
CA SER A 196 -51.86 -21.80 12.18
C SER A 196 -50.75 -22.17 11.19
N PRO A 197 -51.06 -22.54 9.93
CA PRO A 197 -50.02 -22.72 8.94
C PRO A 197 -49.30 -21.39 8.81
N ALA A 198 -48.00 -21.37 9.13
CA ALA A 198 -47.18 -20.20 8.93
C ALA A 198 -47.43 -19.69 7.50
N PRO A 199 -47.68 -18.38 7.28
CA PRO A 199 -47.75 -17.86 5.94
C PRO A 199 -46.39 -18.14 5.31
N LEU A 200 -46.34 -19.15 4.44
CA LEU A 200 -45.24 -19.34 3.52
C LEU A 200 -45.20 -18.04 2.74
N SER A 201 -44.30 -17.13 3.10
CA SER A 201 -43.95 -16.03 2.23
C SER A 201 -43.47 -16.72 0.97
N SER A 202 -44.32 -16.74 -0.06
CA SER A 202 -43.91 -17.05 -1.41
C SER A 202 -42.84 -16.04 -1.74
N VAL A 203 -41.59 -16.41 -1.53
CA VAL A 203 -40.46 -15.81 -2.23
C VAL A 203 -40.68 -16.25 -3.66
N VAL A 204 -41.45 -15.43 -4.39
CA VAL A 204 -41.62 -15.55 -5.82
C VAL A 204 -40.28 -15.11 -6.41
N ASP A 205 -39.64 -16.03 -7.12
CA ASP A 205 -38.47 -15.77 -7.98
C ASP A 205 -38.71 -14.63 -8.98
#